data_AF-A0A821ZA99-F1
#
_entry.id   AF-A0A821ZA99-F1
#
_cell.length_a   1.000
_cell.length_b   1.000
_cell.length_c   1.000
_cell.angle_alpha   90.00
_cell.angle_beta   90.00
_cell.angle_gamma   90.00
#
_symmetry.space_group_name_H-M   'P 1'
#
loop_
_entity.id
_entity.type
_entity.pdbx_description
1 polymer ?
#
loop_
_entity_poly.entity_id
_entity_poly.type
_entity_poly.pdbx_seq_one_letter_code
_entity_poly.pdbx_strand_id
1 'polypeptide(L)' 'PSKLLIRTYNDDGSTKSILIDDSMSIRDVLFVLVHKNHREPDIDYALVEILPDLHMGN' A
#
# COMPACT_ATOMS: atom_id res chain seq x y z
N PRO A 1 -10.34 -18.38 3.78
CA PRO A 1 -9.82 -17.01 3.50
C PRO A 1 -8.32 -17.05 3.21
N SER A 2 -7.95 -16.73 1.98
CA SER A 2 -6.54 -16.63 1.57
C SER A 2 -5.96 -15.33 2.12
N LYS A 3 -4.81 -15.41 2.79
CA LYS A 3 -4.13 -14.23 3.33
C LYS A 3 -2.83 -13.97 2.59
N LEU A 4 -2.52 -12.71 2.36
CA LEU A 4 -1.27 -12.26 1.75
C LEU A 4 -0.60 -11.23 2.66
N LEU A 5 0.67 -11.44 3.00
CA LEU A 5 1.48 -10.43 3.65
C LEU A 5 2.09 -9.54 2.58
N ILE A 6 1.68 -8.27 2.53
CA ILE A 6 2.27 -7.29 1.62
C ILE A 6 3.22 -6.37 2.37
N ARG A 7 4.27 -5.92 1.69
CA ARG A 7 5.18 -4.88 2.15
C ARG A 7 5.00 -3.64 1.28
N THR A 8 4.78 -2.51 1.93
CA THR A 8 4.66 -1.20 1.29
C THR A 8 5.91 -0.38 1.56
N TYR A 9 6.28 0.45 0.60
CA TYR A 9 7.43 1.35 0.63
C TYR A 9 6.88 2.77 0.52
N ASN A 10 7.22 3.61 1.50
CA ASN A 10 6.77 5.00 1.55
C ASN A 10 7.83 5.94 0.96
N ASP A 11 7.43 7.15 0.59
CA ASP A 11 8.33 8.18 0.02
C ASP A 11 9.43 8.62 0.99
N ASP A 12 9.20 8.47 2.30
CA ASP A 12 10.21 8.74 3.34
C ASP A 12 11.23 7.60 3.52
N GLY A 13 11.18 6.57 2.66
CA GLY A 13 12.04 5.39 2.70
C GLY A 13 11.65 4.37 3.78
N SER A 14 10.64 4.66 4.61
CA SER A 14 10.13 3.67 5.57
C SER A 14 9.33 2.59 4.88
N THR A 15 9.18 1.45 5.56
CA THR A 15 8.37 0.33 5.07
C THR A 15 7.38 -0.13 6.12
N LYS A 16 6.22 -0.61 5.67
CA LYS A 16 5.23 -1.24 6.55
C LYS A 16 4.70 -2.52 5.93
N SER A 17 4.63 -3.57 6.76
CA SER A 17 4.01 -4.83 6.36
C SER A 17 2.59 -4.91 6.92
N ILE A 18 1.63 -5.30 6.08
CA ILE A 18 0.24 -5.51 6.47
C ILE A 18 -0.24 -6.86 5.93
N LEU A 19 -1.10 -7.53 6.69
CA LEU A 19 -1.76 -8.76 6.26
C LEU A 19 -3.10 -8.39 5.64
N ILE A 20 -3.34 -8.81 4.41
CA ILE A 20 -4.60 -8.60 3.69
C ILE A 20 -5.25 -9.95 3.37
N ASP A 21 -6.53 -9.92 3.04
CA ASP A 21 -7.24 -11.06 2.48
C ASP A 21 -8.07 -10.67 1.24
N ASP A 22 -8.70 -11.66 0.63
CA ASP A 22 -9.50 -11.55 -0.60
C ASP A 22 -10.78 -10.71 -0.47
N SER A 23 -11.17 -10.34 0.76
CA SER A 23 -12.33 -9.49 1.00
C SER A 23 -12.00 -7.99 1.01
N MET A 24 -10.71 -7.64 1.09
CA MET A 24 -10.27 -6.24 1.21
C MET A 24 -10.16 -5.56 -0.15
N SER A 25 -10.82 -4.41 -0.29
CA SER A 25 -10.64 -3.53 -1.45
C SER A 25 -9.38 -2.67 -1.32
N ILE A 26 -8.95 -2.04 -2.42
CA ILE A 26 -7.82 -1.11 -2.38
C ILE A 26 -8.05 0.08 -1.44
N ARG A 27 -9.31 0.48 -1.27
CA ARG A 27 -9.70 1.52 -0.31
C ARG A 27 -9.43 1.06 1.12
N ASP A 28 -9.80 -0.17 1.47
CA ASP A 28 -9.58 -0.71 2.81
C ASP A 28 -8.09 -0.81 3.11
N VAL A 29 -7.31 -1.28 2.13
CA VAL A 29 -5.84 -1.34 2.21
C VAL A 29 -5.23 0.05 2.40
N LEU A 30 -5.63 1.04 1.60
CA LEU A 30 -5.15 2.42 1.73
C LEU A 30 -5.48 3.00 3.11
N PHE A 31 -6.69 2.80 3.60
CA PHE A 31 -7.12 3.32 4.89
C PHE A 31 -6.28 2.73 6.05
N VAL A 32 -5.99 1.43 6.00
CA VAL A 32 -5.08 0.77 6.96
C VAL A 32 -3.69 1.41 6.92
N LEU A 33 -3.16 1.67 5.73
CA LEU A 33 -1.83 2.25 5.55
C LEU A 33 -1.76 3.70 6.04
N VAL A 34 -2.77 4.53 5.72
CA VAL A 34 -2.87 5.91 6.18
C VAL A 34 -2.82 5.99 7.71
N HIS A 35 -3.67 5.21 8.38
CA HIS A 35 -3.67 5.16 9.85
C HIS A 35 -2.36 4.61 10.43
N LYS A 36 -1.80 3.56 9.83
CA LYS A 36 -0.50 3.00 10.26
C LYS A 36 0.67 3.97 10.09
N ASN A 37 0.57 4.92 9.16
CA ASN A 37 1.55 5.98 8.94
C ASN A 37 1.26 7.26 9.74
N HIS A 38 0.26 7.26 10.63
CA HIS A 38 -0.17 8.44 11.40
C HIS A 38 -0.48 9.63 10.49
N ARG A 39 -1.09 9.37 9.33
CA ARG A 39 -1.56 10.38 8.38
C ARG A 39 -3.09 10.50 8.44
N GLU A 40 -3.59 11.64 8.00
CA GLU A 40 -5.02 11.83 7.73
C GLU A 40 -5.35 11.37 6.31
N PRO A 41 -6.56 10.88 6.01
CA PRO A 41 -6.96 10.51 4.65
C PRO A 41 -6.84 11.70 3.69
N ASP A 42 -6.23 11.44 2.53
CA ASP A 42 -6.04 12.43 1.47
C ASP A 42 -6.37 11.80 0.11
N ILE A 43 -6.87 12.62 -0.83
CA ILE A 43 -7.17 12.21 -2.20
C ILE A 43 -5.91 11.90 -3.01
N ASP A 44 -4.76 12.45 -2.58
CA ASP A 44 -3.48 12.27 -3.25
C ASP A 44 -2.79 10.94 -2.87
N TYR A 45 -3.33 10.21 -1.90
CA TYR A 45 -2.77 8.91 -1.50
C TYR A 45 -3.26 7.76 -2.38
N ALA A 46 -2.30 7.04 -2.94
CA ALA A 46 -2.53 5.86 -3.76
C ALA A 46 -1.54 4.75 -3.41
N LEU A 47 -1.89 3.52 -3.76
CA LEU A 47 -0.96 2.39 -3.76
C LEU A 47 -0.50 2.20 -5.20
N VAL A 48 0.82 2.26 -5.41
CA VAL A 48 1.42 2.12 -6.73
C VAL A 48 2.19 0.81 -6.79
N GLU A 49 1.88 -0.03 -7.77
CA GLU A 49 2.69 -1.19 -8.11
C GLU A 49 3.84 -0.74 -9.02
N ILE A 50 5.06 -1.08 -8.66
CA ILE A 50 6.25 -0.82 -9.47
C ILE A 50 6.70 -2.14 -10.07
N LEU A 51 6.89 -2.16 -11.39
CA LEU A 51 7.42 -3.29 -12.16
C LEU A 51 8.77 -2.89 -12.78
N PRO A 52 9.89 -2.99 -12.04
CA PRO A 52 11.17 -2.42 -12.44
C PRO A 52 11.67 -2.96 -13.79
N ASP A 53 11.49 -4.26 -14.03
CA ASP A 53 11.95 -4.92 -15.25
C ASP A 53 11.26 -4.40 -16.51
N LEU A 54 10.06 -3.85 -16.38
CA LEU A 54 9.28 -3.31 -17.49
C LEU A 54 9.56 -1.82 -17.76
N HIS A 55 10.40 -1.17 -16.96
CA HIS A 55 10.76 0.25 -17.09
C HIS A 55 9.53 1.18 -17.20
N MET A 56 8.40 0.80 -16.61
CA MET A 56 7.18 1.61 -16.59
C MET A 56 7.27 2.61 -15.44
N GLY A 57 7.28 3.92 -15.74
CA GLY A 57 7.27 4.99 -14.73
C GLY A 57 8.59 5.71 -14.48
N ASN A 58 9.51 5.70 -15.45
CA ASN A 58 10.61 6.68 -15.52
C ASN A 58 10.19 7.92 -16.32
#